data_AF-A0A7G2SD62-F1
#
_entry.id   AF-A0A7G2SD62-F1
#
_cell.length_a   1.000
_cell.length_b   1.000
_cell.length_c   1.000
_cell.angle_alpha   90.00
_cell.angle_beta   90.00
_cell.angle_gamma   90.00
#
_symmetry.space_group_name_H-M   'P 1'
#
loop_
_entity.id
_entity.type
_entity.pdbx_description
1 polymer ?
#
loop_
_entity_poly.entity_id
_entity_poly.type
_entity_poly.pdbx_seq_one_letter_code
_entity_poly.pdbx_strand_id
1 'polypeptide(L)' 'MANINLQDIQHHAEVIGSDRQHVGTVDHLDGQDKIKLAKNDQAAQGQHHYIPTQWVQQIQGNQVVLNKTAEQVFQQWQ' A
#
# COMPACT_ATOMS: atom_id res chain seq x y z
N MET A 1 18.49 6.36 6.94
CA MET A 1 17.18 5.69 6.91
C MET A 1 16.22 6.69 6.30
N ALA A 2 15.46 6.33 5.27
CA ALA A 2 14.46 7.24 4.73
C ALA A 2 13.37 7.41 5.81
N ASN A 3 13.24 8.61 6.37
CA ASN A 3 12.12 8.92 7.25
C ASN A 3 10.87 9.05 6.37
N ILE A 4 10.19 7.93 6.15
CA ILE A 4 8.90 7.93 5.47
C ILE A 4 7.87 8.42 6.46
N ASN A 5 7.26 9.57 6.17
CA ASN A 5 6.17 10.09 6.97
C ASN A 5 4.88 9.39 6.57
N LEU A 6 4.49 8.36 7.32
CA LEU A 6 3.25 7.61 7.08
C LEU A 6 2.00 8.50 7.17
N GLN A 7 2.09 9.63 7.88
CA GLN A 7 1.04 10.64 7.96
C GLN A 7 0.77 11.33 6.62
N ASP A 8 1.68 11.24 5.65
CA ASP A 8 1.50 11.80 4.31
C ASP A 8 0.60 10.90 3.43
N ILE A 9 0.43 9.63 3.82
CA ILE A 9 -0.42 8.68 3.10
C ILE A 9 -1.87 9.16 3.18
N GLN A 10 -2.36 9.63 2.04
CA GLN A 10 -3.75 10.06 1.89
C GLN A 10 -4.68 8.85 1.86
N HIS A 11 -5.91 9.05 2.33
CA HIS A 11 -6.99 8.13 1.98
C HIS A 11 -7.19 8.12 0.47
N HIS A 12 -7.45 6.94 -0.07
CA HIS A 12 -7.50 6.68 -1.51
C HIS A 12 -6.16 6.88 -2.26
N ALA A 13 -5.02 6.88 -1.57
CA ALA A 13 -3.72 6.85 -2.24
C ALA A 13 -3.54 5.54 -3.02
N GLU A 14 -2.97 5.62 -4.21
CA GLU A 14 -2.67 4.47 -5.05
C GLU A 14 -1.42 3.76 -4.51
N VAL A 15 -1.50 2.45 -4.29
CA VAL A 15 -0.38 1.64 -3.82
C VAL A 15 0.21 0.91 -5.01
N ILE A 16 1.51 1.12 -5.22
CA ILE A 16 2.24 0.64 -6.39
C ILE A 16 3.44 -0.17 -5.92
N GLY A 17 3.68 -1.30 -6.55
CA GLY A 17 4.88 -2.10 -6.32
C GLY A 17 6.15 -1.41 -6.83
N SER A 18 7.31 -1.95 -6.45
CA SER A 18 8.62 -1.50 -6.93
C SER A 18 8.82 -1.69 -8.43
N ASP A 19 8.03 -2.58 -9.03
CA ASP A 19 7.87 -2.82 -10.47
C ASP A 19 6.95 -1.80 -11.16
N ARG A 20 6.47 -0.79 -10.43
CA ARG A 20 5.50 0.21 -10.88
C ARG A 20 4.15 -0.40 -11.31
N GLN A 21 3.81 -1.58 -10.82
CA GLN A 21 2.50 -2.18 -11.02
C GLN A 21 1.54 -1.82 -9.90
N HIS A 22 0.28 -1.60 -10.26
CA HIS A 22 -0.79 -1.33 -9.29
C HIS A 22 -1.01 -2.52 -8.37
N VAL A 23 -1.02 -2.26 -7.07
CA VAL A 23 -1.30 -3.24 -6.03
C VAL A 23 -2.69 -3.03 -5.46
N GLY A 24 -3.08 -1.78 -5.22
CA GLY A 24 -4.36 -1.50 -4.62
C GLY A 24 -4.48 -0.04 -4.24
N THR A 25 -5.50 0.30 -3.46
CA THR A 25 -5.75 1.67 -3.03
C THR A 25 -5.82 1.69 -1.50
N VAL A 26 -5.29 2.72 -0.85
CA VAL A 26 -5.35 2.87 0.61
C VAL A 26 -6.79 3.20 1.04
N ASP A 27 -7.33 2.41 1.95
CA ASP A 27 -8.60 2.66 2.64
C ASP A 27 -8.34 3.43 3.94
N HIS A 28 -7.43 2.92 4.76
CA HIS A 28 -7.11 3.48 6.08
C HIS A 28 -5.74 3.04 6.57
N LEU A 29 -5.14 3.78 7.52
CA LEU A 29 -3.97 3.34 8.26
C LEU A 29 -4.41 2.64 9.55
N ASP A 30 -4.09 1.37 9.70
CA ASP A 30 -4.40 0.61 10.90
C ASP A 30 -3.20 0.71 11.87
N GLY A 31 -3.30 1.66 12.80
CA GLY A 31 -2.21 2.00 13.70
C GLY A 31 -1.01 2.65 12.99
N GLN A 32 0.20 2.27 13.38
CA GLN A 32 1.45 2.78 12.79
C GLN A 32 2.18 1.73 11.94
N ASP A 33 1.70 0.49 11.98
CA ASP A 33 2.42 -0.68 11.46
C ASP A 33 1.79 -1.25 10.19
N LYS A 34 0.51 -0.94 9.90
CA LYS A 34 -0.24 -1.53 8.78
C LYS A 34 -1.06 -0.51 8.01
N ILE A 35 -1.18 -0.77 6.71
CA ILE A 35 -2.03 -0.04 5.77
C ILE A 35 -3.14 -0.98 5.33
N LYS A 36 -4.38 -0.56 5.53
CA LYS A 36 -5.56 -1.25 5.05
C LYS A 36 -5.84 -0.84 3.61
N LEU A 37 -5.94 -1.82 2.73
CA LEU A 37 -6.30 -1.63 1.34
C LEU A 37 -7.82 -1.66 1.15
N ALA A 38 -8.28 -0.87 0.20
CA ALA A 38 -9.68 -0.73 -0.16
C ALA A 38 -10.13 -2.00 -0.89
N LYS A 39 -11.15 -2.66 -0.34
CA LYS A 39 -11.77 -3.84 -0.97
C LYS A 39 -12.41 -3.56 -2.32
N ASN A 40 -12.73 -2.30 -2.59
CA ASN A 40 -13.36 -1.86 -3.84
C ASN A 40 -12.35 -1.70 -4.98
N ASP A 41 -11.05 -1.88 -4.69
CA ASP A 41 -10.03 -1.95 -5.71
C ASP A 41 -10.19 -3.23 -6.55
N GLN A 42 -9.98 -3.13 -7.86
CA GLN A 42 -10.08 -4.26 -8.77
C GLN A 42 -9.11 -5.39 -8.40
N ALA A 43 -7.91 -5.03 -7.90
CA ALA A 43 -6.92 -5.99 -7.46
C ALA A 43 -7.35 -6.72 -6.17
N ALA A 44 -8.13 -6.05 -5.30
CA ALA A 44 -8.48 -6.56 -3.98
C ALA A 44 -9.58 -7.66 -3.99
N GLN A 45 -10.20 -7.92 -5.14
CA GLN A 45 -11.22 -8.97 -5.33
C GLN A 45 -12.38 -8.92 -4.29
N GLY A 46 -12.72 -7.73 -3.80
CA GLY A 46 -13.80 -7.55 -2.81
C GLY A 46 -13.40 -7.81 -1.36
N GLN A 47 -12.12 -8.04 -1.05
CA GLN A 47 -11.60 -8.27 0.30
C GLN A 47 -10.72 -7.11 0.78
N HIS A 48 -10.73 -6.83 2.09
CA HIS A 48 -9.77 -5.90 2.66
C HIS A 48 -8.45 -6.64 2.89
N HIS A 49 -7.41 -6.20 2.20
CA HIS A 49 -6.06 -6.70 2.39
C HIS A 49 -5.26 -5.74 3.26
N TYR A 50 -4.35 -6.26 4.05
CA TYR A 50 -3.45 -5.44 4.86
C TYR A 50 -2.00 -5.62 4.40
N ILE A 51 -1.28 -4.49 4.31
CA ILE A 51 0.16 -4.49 4.03
C ILE A 51 0.90 -3.77 5.15
N PRO A 52 2.09 -4.25 5.56
CA PRO A 52 2.86 -3.57 6.58
C PRO A 52 3.46 -2.26 6.04
N THR A 53 3.49 -1.22 6.87
CA THR A 53 4.09 0.09 6.54
C THR A 53 5.59 -0.01 6.25
N GLN A 54 6.23 -1.08 6.73
CA GLN A 54 7.63 -1.41 6.45
C GLN A 54 7.91 -1.70 4.97
N TRP A 55 6.89 -2.03 4.17
CA TRP A 55 7.06 -2.20 2.73
C TRP A 55 7.05 -0.88 1.98
N VAL A 56 6.60 0.22 2.60
CA VAL A 56 6.63 1.53 1.96
C VAL A 56 8.08 1.93 1.73
N GLN A 57 8.42 2.19 0.48
CA GLN A 57 9.73 2.68 0.06
C GLN A 57 9.74 4.20 -0.08
N GLN A 58 8.66 4.77 -0.64
CA GLN A 58 8.51 6.20 -0.81
C GLN A 58 7.04 6.58 -0.98
N ILE A 59 6.67 7.78 -0.55
CA ILE A 59 5.36 8.39 -0.83
C ILE A 59 5.60 9.51 -1.83
N GLN A 60 4.90 9.48 -2.96
CA GLN A 60 4.95 10.50 -4.02
C GLN A 60 3.56 11.06 -4.25
N GLY A 61 3.25 12.18 -3.61
CA GLY A 61 1.93 12.80 -3.73
C GLY A 61 0.83 11.85 -3.25
N ASN A 62 -0.02 11.40 -4.17
CA ASN A 62 -1.11 10.47 -3.88
C ASN A 62 -0.75 9.00 -4.19
N GLN A 63 0.54 8.67 -4.28
CA GLN A 63 1.02 7.32 -4.59
C GLN A 63 1.97 6.81 -3.51
N VAL A 64 1.77 5.57 -3.08
CA VAL A 64 2.62 4.85 -2.13
C VAL A 64 3.41 3.81 -2.91
N VAL A 65 4.71 4.04 -3.06
CA VAL A 65 5.63 3.12 -3.73
C VAL A 65 6.17 2.14 -2.70
N LEU A 66 5.99 0.86 -2.95
CA LEU A 66 6.48 -0.23 -2.12
C LEU A 66 7.89 -0.68 -2.55
N ASN A 67 8.62 -1.30 -1.63
CA ASN A 67 9.90 -1.95 -1.90
C ASN A 67 9.76 -3.38 -2.42
N LYS A 68 8.52 -3.87 -2.59
CA LYS A 68 8.16 -5.18 -3.14
C LYS A 68 7.41 -5.02 -4.45
N THR A 69 7.52 -6.00 -5.33
CA THR A 69 6.74 -6.03 -6.58
C THR A 69 5.27 -6.32 -6.29
N ALA A 70 4.37 -5.95 -7.21
CA ALA A 70 2.94 -6.21 -7.01
C ALA A 70 2.65 -7.70 -6.79
N GLU A 71 3.28 -8.58 -7.57
CA GLU A 71 3.17 -10.04 -7.41
C GLU A 71 3.56 -10.52 -6.01
N GLN A 72 4.68 -10.01 -5.45
CA GLN A 72 5.12 -10.39 -4.11
C GLN A 72 4.14 -9.94 -3.03
N VAL A 73 3.52 -8.78 -3.23
CA VAL A 73 2.53 -8.23 -2.32
C VAL A 73 1.25 -9.08 -2.36
N PHE A 74 0.76 -9.43 -3.55
CA PHE A 74 -0.41 -10.30 -3.70
C PHE A 74 -0.25 -11.67 -3.03
N GLN A 75 0.96 -12.24 -3.04
CA GLN A 75 1.24 -13.52 -2.37
C GLN A 75 1.30 -13.41 -0.83
N GLN A 76 1.54 -12.21 -0.30
CA GLN A 76 1.69 -11.97 1.14
C GLN A 76 0.54 -11.15 1.72
N TRP A 77 -0.50 -10.87 0.93
CA TRP A 77 -1.72 -10.25 1.42
C TRP A 77 -2.30 -11.04 2.59
N GLN A 78 -2.69 -10.30 3.63
CA GLN A 78 -3.40 -10.81 4.80
C GLN A 78 -4.81 -10.25 4.86
#